data_AF-A0A7W1HX34-F1
#
_entry.id   AF-A0A7W1HX34-F1
#
_cell.length_a   1.000
_cell.length_b   1.000
_cell.length_c   1.000
_cell.angle_alpha   90.00
_cell.angle_beta   90.00
_cell.angle_gamma   90.00
#
_symmetry.space_group_name_H-M   'P 1'
#
loop_
_entity.id
_entity.type
_entity.pdbx_description
1 polymer ?
#
loop_
_entity_poly.entity_id
_entity_poly.type
_entity_poly.pdbx_seq_one_letter_code
_entity_poly.pdbx_strand_id
1 'polypeptide(L)'
;MHKNLRSFIELLRKENDLIEIETEVDPYLEIAEIHRRVIDEQGKALFFKNVKGSNFPVITNLFGTAKRIDLAFGKKPQELVKKAVEMIEVLLPPKPKELWKFRNLALTALKLGTKKVKRAPILQICEKPANLDELPLLQLWHKDGGSFITLPLVYTESPKSGKHNLGMYRIQRYDAQTAGIHWQIHKGGGFHYFEAEQKNESLPVTIFLGGAPAMILSAIAPLPEDVPELVLASVLADGKIETVKNPLLNHHRLISEAEFAICGRVAPFTRKPEGPFGDHYGYYSLQHDYPIFEAKAVFRRKDAIYPATVVGKPRQEDFFIGDYLQELLSPLFPLVMPAVLDLWSYGETGFHSLAAAVVKERYAREALGAGFRILGEGQLSLTKFLLLTDKPQNLRDFKSLFEHILERVNWESDFFIFDRTSFDTLDYASGKINHGSKAMLVGVGEAKRNLNREFNGELPNYIKRAEVFCGGCLVVEGSDYGSDNESGKRIAESGKFDDWQIVVLHDDASFARTTEKFLWATWTRFNPSTDIYAKEIKIVNNHITYTAPIVIDARMKPWYPAEVEVREDVAKLVDKRWREYFPKEI
;
A
#
# COMPACT_ATOMS: atom_id res chain seq x y z
N MET A 1 22.26 -11.83 -1.09
CA MET A 1 20.83 -11.60 -1.34
C MET A 1 20.17 -12.91 -1.76
N HIS A 2 18.86 -13.04 -1.54
CA HIS A 2 18.13 -14.28 -1.73
C HIS A 2 17.71 -14.49 -3.20
N LYS A 3 18.18 -15.60 -3.80
CA LYS A 3 17.81 -15.96 -5.18
C LYS A 3 16.40 -16.54 -5.29
N ASN A 4 15.89 -17.08 -4.19
CA ASN A 4 14.61 -17.75 -4.11
C ASN A 4 14.05 -17.68 -2.67
N LEU A 5 12.76 -17.96 -2.54
CA LEU A 5 12.02 -17.94 -1.28
C LEU A 5 12.69 -18.84 -0.24
N ARG A 6 13.10 -20.04 -0.64
CA ARG A 6 13.70 -21.03 0.26
C ARG A 6 14.98 -20.53 0.91
N SER A 7 15.85 -19.87 0.16
CA SER A 7 17.08 -19.30 0.70
C SER A 7 16.81 -18.22 1.76
N PHE A 8 15.65 -17.54 1.68
CA PHE A 8 15.23 -16.59 2.70
C PHE A 8 14.65 -17.29 3.92
N ILE A 9 13.81 -18.32 3.72
CA ILE A 9 13.31 -19.19 4.79
C ILE A 9 14.47 -19.79 5.61
N GLU A 10 15.52 -20.30 4.95
CA GLU A 10 16.71 -20.82 5.62
C GLU A 10 17.43 -19.77 6.47
N LEU A 11 17.49 -18.52 5.99
CA LEU A 11 18.06 -17.42 6.77
C LEU A 11 17.19 -17.12 8.00
N LEU A 12 15.88 -17.00 7.83
CA LEU A 12 14.96 -16.77 8.95
C LEU A 12 15.06 -17.89 10.00
N ARG A 13 15.18 -19.15 9.56
CA ARG A 13 15.42 -20.28 10.48
C ARG A 13 16.73 -20.12 11.25
N LYS A 14 17.81 -19.72 10.58
CA LYS A 14 19.11 -19.47 11.22
C LYS A 14 19.08 -18.30 12.21
N GLU A 15 18.34 -17.24 11.89
CA GLU A 15 18.19 -16.05 12.73
C GLU A 15 17.13 -16.22 13.85
N ASN A 16 16.57 -17.43 14.01
CA ASN A 16 15.47 -17.73 14.93
C ASN A 16 14.27 -16.78 14.74
N ASP A 17 13.99 -16.39 13.50
CA ASP A 17 12.92 -15.48 13.08
C ASP A 17 11.87 -16.19 12.19
N LEU A 18 11.81 -17.51 12.32
CA LEU A 18 10.84 -18.40 11.69
C LEU A 18 10.30 -19.35 12.75
N ILE A 19 8.98 -19.57 12.73
CA ILE A 19 8.34 -20.64 13.50
C ILE A 19 7.65 -21.61 12.56
N GLU A 20 7.86 -22.90 12.82
CA GLU A 20 7.27 -23.99 12.04
C GLU A 20 6.09 -24.58 12.84
N ILE A 21 4.90 -24.47 12.27
CA ILE A 21 3.64 -24.92 12.88
C ILE A 21 3.26 -26.25 12.24
N GLU A 22 3.31 -27.33 13.04
CA GLU A 22 3.03 -28.70 12.59
C GLU A 22 1.56 -29.09 12.76
N THR A 23 0.89 -28.45 13.72
CA THR A 23 -0.54 -28.61 13.98
C THR A 23 -1.36 -28.24 12.73
N GLU A 24 -2.40 -29.02 12.43
CA GLU A 24 -3.31 -28.72 11.32
C GLU A 24 -4.03 -27.39 11.54
N VAL A 25 -3.96 -26.51 10.53
CA VAL A 25 -4.63 -25.21 10.49
C VAL A 25 -5.55 -25.09 9.27
N ASP A 26 -6.67 -24.39 9.44
CA ASP A 26 -7.63 -24.10 8.39
C ASP A 26 -7.23 -22.84 7.60
N PRO A 27 -7.12 -22.90 6.26
CA PRO A 27 -6.91 -21.70 5.45
C PRO A 27 -8.12 -20.74 5.45
N TYR A 28 -9.28 -21.20 5.95
CA TYR A 28 -10.43 -20.35 6.21
C TYR A 28 -10.30 -19.68 7.59
N LEU A 29 -9.95 -18.39 7.59
CA LEU A 29 -9.89 -17.46 8.73
C LEU A 29 -8.83 -17.79 9.81
N GLU A 30 -8.52 -19.06 10.09
CA GLU A 30 -7.63 -19.45 11.20
C GLU A 30 -6.18 -19.03 10.95
N ILE A 31 -5.61 -19.31 9.77
CA ILE A 31 -4.27 -18.80 9.40
C ILE A 31 -4.22 -17.27 9.50
N ALA A 32 -5.27 -16.58 9.07
CA ALA A 32 -5.32 -15.13 9.07
C ALA A 32 -5.31 -14.55 10.49
N GLU A 33 -6.07 -15.15 11.41
CA GLU A 33 -6.10 -14.70 12.81
C GLU A 33 -4.78 -15.00 13.55
N ILE A 34 -4.16 -16.17 13.31
CA ILE A 34 -2.83 -16.47 13.87
C ILE A 34 -1.81 -15.44 13.39
N HIS A 35 -1.77 -15.18 12.08
CA HIS A 35 -0.89 -14.17 11.49
C HIS A 35 -1.11 -12.79 12.10
N ARG A 36 -2.37 -12.33 12.16
CA ARG A 36 -2.72 -11.00 12.65
C ARG A 36 -2.21 -10.75 14.08
N ARG A 37 -2.39 -11.72 14.98
CA ARG A 37 -1.87 -11.62 16.36
C ARG A 37 -0.34 -11.58 16.39
N VAL A 38 0.30 -12.41 15.58
CA VAL A 38 1.76 -12.50 15.54
C VAL A 38 2.37 -11.21 14.99
N ILE A 39 1.81 -10.63 13.93
CA ILE A 39 2.34 -9.39 13.34
C ILE A 39 2.05 -8.16 14.22
N ASP A 40 0.92 -8.12 14.94
CA ASP A 40 0.62 -7.07 15.93
C ASP A 40 1.70 -7.01 17.03
N GLU A 41 2.25 -8.16 17.41
CA GLU A 41 3.36 -8.27 18.37
C GLU A 41 4.75 -8.25 17.70
N GLN A 42 4.82 -7.98 16.38
CA GLN A 42 6.05 -8.03 15.58
C GLN A 42 6.81 -9.38 15.70
N GLY A 43 6.06 -10.47 15.88
CA GLY A 43 6.56 -11.83 16.00
C GLY A 43 7.12 -12.41 14.70
N LYS A 44 7.51 -13.68 14.75
CA LYS A 44 8.27 -14.40 13.70
C LYS A 44 7.48 -14.64 12.41
N ALA A 45 8.19 -14.95 11.32
CA ALA A 45 7.56 -15.49 10.11
C ALA A 45 6.93 -16.87 10.41
N LEU A 46 5.79 -17.17 9.80
CA LEU A 46 4.97 -18.35 10.12
C LEU A 46 5.02 -19.37 8.99
N PHE A 47 5.51 -20.58 9.26
CA PHE A 47 5.54 -21.68 8.31
C PHE A 47 4.61 -22.82 8.74
N PHE A 48 3.41 -22.85 8.14
CA PHE A 48 2.38 -23.85 8.39
C PHE A 48 2.63 -25.09 7.53
N LYS A 49 3.06 -26.18 8.17
CA LYS A 49 3.40 -27.42 7.46
C LYS A 49 2.17 -28.27 7.11
N ASN A 50 1.09 -28.15 7.86
CA ASN A 50 -0.12 -28.94 7.68
C ASN A 50 -1.33 -28.02 7.53
N VAL A 51 -1.76 -27.81 6.29
CA VAL A 51 -2.90 -26.95 5.95
C VAL A 51 -4.05 -27.82 5.48
N LYS A 52 -5.18 -27.71 6.16
CA LYS A 52 -6.36 -28.54 5.91
C LYS A 52 -6.78 -28.47 4.44
N GLY A 53 -6.95 -29.64 3.82
CA GLY A 53 -7.40 -29.76 2.44
C GLY A 53 -6.34 -29.44 1.38
N SER A 54 -5.06 -29.25 1.75
CA SER A 54 -3.98 -29.02 0.79
C SER A 54 -2.74 -29.87 1.08
N ASN A 55 -2.00 -30.20 0.02
CA ASN A 55 -0.70 -30.89 0.12
C ASN A 55 0.48 -29.92 0.22
N PHE A 56 0.22 -28.61 0.17
CA PHE A 56 1.25 -27.59 0.15
C PHE A 56 1.34 -26.88 1.50
N PRO A 57 2.56 -26.76 2.09
CA PRO A 57 2.74 -25.91 3.24
C PRO A 57 2.56 -24.44 2.86
N VAL A 58 2.07 -23.64 3.79
CA VAL A 58 1.86 -22.20 3.62
C VAL A 58 2.88 -21.43 4.44
N ILE A 59 3.44 -20.36 3.85
CA ILE A 59 4.27 -19.40 4.59
C ILE A 59 3.65 -18.01 4.54
N THR A 60 3.60 -17.35 5.69
CA THR A 60 3.13 -15.97 5.83
C THR A 60 4.04 -15.17 6.75
N ASN A 61 3.81 -13.86 6.83
CA ASN A 61 4.55 -12.95 7.70
C ASN A 61 6.05 -12.87 7.36
N LEU A 62 6.37 -13.03 6.07
CA LEU A 62 7.74 -12.99 5.55
C LEU A 62 8.38 -11.61 5.75
N PHE A 63 7.58 -10.55 5.71
CA PHE A 63 8.00 -9.16 5.71
C PHE A 63 7.38 -8.33 6.84
N GLY A 64 6.72 -8.94 7.83
CA GLY A 64 6.01 -8.20 8.88
C GLY A 64 6.87 -7.59 10.00
N THR A 65 8.16 -7.36 9.76
CA THR A 65 8.99 -6.49 10.61
C THR A 65 10.05 -5.78 9.78
N ALA A 66 10.46 -4.58 10.23
CA ALA A 66 11.60 -3.86 9.63
C ALA A 66 12.90 -4.71 9.64
N LYS A 67 13.12 -5.49 10.71
CA LYS A 67 14.25 -6.44 10.79
C LYS A 67 14.20 -7.47 9.65
N ARG A 68 13.05 -8.07 9.36
CA ARG A 68 12.93 -9.07 8.27
C ARG A 68 13.12 -8.46 6.89
N ILE A 69 12.64 -7.23 6.68
CA ILE A 69 12.95 -6.46 5.46
C ILE A 69 14.47 -6.28 5.32
N ASP A 70 15.15 -5.85 6.38
CA ASP A 70 16.61 -5.67 6.38
C ASP A 70 17.35 -7.00 6.13
N LEU A 71 16.88 -8.13 6.68
CA LEU A 71 17.44 -9.45 6.40
C LEU A 71 17.25 -9.86 4.94
N ALA A 72 16.10 -9.55 4.35
CA ALA A 72 15.78 -9.92 2.97
C ALA A 72 16.61 -9.14 1.93
N PHE A 73 16.80 -7.83 2.14
CA PHE A 73 17.34 -6.92 1.12
C PHE A 73 18.65 -6.24 1.54
N GLY A 74 18.89 -6.07 2.83
CA GLY A 74 20.04 -5.35 3.37
C GLY A 74 20.15 -3.91 2.87
N LYS A 75 21.31 -3.27 3.14
CA LYS A 75 21.56 -1.87 2.78
C LYS A 75 22.09 -1.66 1.37
N LYS A 76 22.55 -2.73 0.71
CA LYS A 76 23.19 -2.67 -0.62
C LYS A 76 22.28 -2.03 -1.69
N PRO A 77 20.98 -2.35 -1.79
CA PRO A 77 20.13 -1.73 -2.80
C PRO A 77 20.01 -0.22 -2.62
N GLN A 78 19.89 0.26 -1.37
CA GLN A 78 19.87 1.69 -1.07
C GLN A 78 21.16 2.38 -1.53
N GLU A 79 22.32 1.77 -1.31
CA GLU A 79 23.60 2.29 -1.81
C GLU A 79 23.66 2.31 -3.35
N LEU A 80 23.10 1.30 -4.02
CA LEU A 80 23.07 1.23 -5.49
C LEU A 80 22.18 2.34 -6.07
N VAL A 81 20.99 2.56 -5.50
CA VAL A 81 20.09 3.65 -5.92
C VAL A 81 20.76 5.01 -5.72
N LYS A 82 21.38 5.25 -4.55
CA LYS A 82 22.13 6.49 -4.28
C LYS A 82 23.26 6.73 -5.29
N LYS A 83 24.07 5.70 -5.57
CA LYS A 83 25.16 5.81 -6.57
C LYS A 83 24.62 6.03 -7.99
N ALA A 84 23.47 5.45 -8.34
CA ALA A 84 22.84 5.66 -9.63
C ALA A 84 22.34 7.11 -9.79
N VAL A 85 21.77 7.68 -8.72
CA VAL A 85 21.37 9.10 -8.65
C VAL A 85 22.58 10.02 -8.80
N GLU A 86 23.63 9.81 -7.99
CA GLU A 86 24.88 10.57 -8.07
C GLU A 86 25.49 10.56 -9.48
N MET A 87 25.41 9.40 -10.16
CA MET A 87 25.87 9.27 -11.54
C MET A 87 25.06 10.14 -12.51
N ILE A 88 23.73 10.15 -12.40
CA ILE A 88 22.86 10.98 -13.25
C ILE A 88 23.18 12.46 -13.06
N GLU A 89 23.36 12.91 -11.81
CA GLU A 89 23.71 14.30 -11.49
C GLU A 89 25.08 14.69 -12.05
N VAL A 90 26.09 13.84 -11.89
CA VAL A 90 27.46 14.10 -12.37
C VAL A 90 27.56 14.07 -13.90
N LEU A 91 26.72 13.28 -14.57
CA LEU A 91 26.66 13.21 -16.03
C LEU A 91 25.99 14.45 -16.66
N LEU A 92 25.44 15.36 -15.88
CA LEU A 92 24.79 16.58 -16.35
C LEU A 92 25.50 17.83 -15.77
N PRO A 93 26.55 18.38 -16.43
CA PRO A 93 27.08 18.06 -17.76
C PRO A 93 28.21 17.00 -17.78
N PRO A 94 28.33 16.19 -18.85
CA PRO A 94 29.23 15.03 -18.87
C PRO A 94 30.70 15.45 -19.01
N LYS A 95 31.50 15.21 -17.97
CA LYS A 95 32.96 15.38 -18.01
C LYS A 95 33.64 14.03 -18.29
N PRO A 96 34.46 13.88 -19.35
CA PRO A 96 35.08 12.59 -19.72
C PRO A 96 35.90 11.92 -18.62
N LYS A 97 36.54 12.70 -17.74
CA LYS A 97 37.29 12.19 -16.58
C LYS A 97 36.39 11.58 -15.50
N GLU A 98 35.13 12.02 -15.40
CA GLU A 98 34.17 11.52 -14.40
C GLU A 98 33.55 10.18 -14.84
N LEU A 99 33.37 9.93 -16.15
CA LEU A 99 32.89 8.64 -16.67
C LEU A 99 33.75 7.45 -16.22
N TRP A 100 35.07 7.63 -16.09
CA TRP A 100 35.98 6.59 -15.61
C TRP A 100 35.74 6.19 -14.16
N LYS A 101 35.20 7.09 -13.32
CA LYS A 101 34.84 6.78 -11.92
C LYS A 101 33.65 5.84 -11.82
N PHE A 102 32.77 5.83 -12.83
CA PHE A 102 31.56 5.01 -12.86
C PHE A 102 31.71 3.66 -13.59
N ARG A 103 32.94 3.27 -14.00
CA ARG A 103 33.19 1.97 -14.64
C ARG A 103 32.67 0.78 -13.83
N ASN A 104 32.76 0.88 -12.50
CA ASN A 104 32.27 -0.16 -11.58
C ASN A 104 30.73 -0.25 -11.60
N LEU A 105 30.03 0.87 -11.80
CA LEU A 105 28.59 0.88 -11.98
C LEU A 105 28.20 0.25 -13.32
N ALA A 106 28.91 0.55 -14.41
CA ALA A 106 28.67 -0.07 -15.71
C ALA A 106 28.85 -1.61 -15.66
N LEU A 107 29.91 -2.09 -14.98
CA LEU A 107 30.10 -3.52 -14.72
C LEU A 107 28.98 -4.11 -13.85
N THR A 108 28.42 -3.34 -12.92
CA THR A 108 27.28 -3.75 -12.10
C THR A 108 26.00 -3.82 -12.94
N ALA A 109 25.75 -2.85 -13.82
CA ALA A 109 24.61 -2.83 -14.72
C ALA A 109 24.57 -4.06 -15.66
N LEU A 110 25.73 -4.55 -16.12
CA LEU A 110 25.82 -5.79 -16.91
C LEU A 110 25.36 -7.04 -16.14
N LYS A 111 25.37 -7.00 -14.81
CA LYS A 111 24.88 -8.07 -13.92
C LYS A 111 23.38 -7.97 -13.64
N LEU A 112 22.71 -6.92 -14.12
CA LEU A 112 21.27 -6.71 -13.93
C LEU A 112 20.43 -7.29 -15.06
N GLY A 113 19.13 -7.40 -14.83
CA GLY A 113 18.12 -7.88 -15.78
C GLY A 113 17.85 -9.37 -15.67
N THR A 114 17.54 -10.01 -16.79
CA THR A 114 17.17 -11.44 -16.82
C THR A 114 18.23 -12.31 -17.46
N LYS A 115 18.29 -13.59 -17.05
CA LYS A 115 19.19 -14.60 -17.61
C LYS A 115 18.38 -15.81 -18.05
N LYS A 116 18.62 -16.30 -19.27
CA LYS A 116 17.94 -17.48 -19.80
C LYS A 116 18.63 -18.77 -19.31
N VAL A 117 17.86 -19.70 -18.77
CA VAL A 117 18.33 -21.04 -18.37
C VAL A 117 17.59 -22.13 -19.15
N LYS A 118 18.18 -23.33 -19.22
CA LYS A 118 17.61 -24.50 -19.93
C LYS A 118 16.81 -25.44 -19.01
N ARG A 119 17.20 -25.54 -17.74
CA ARG A 119 16.54 -26.35 -16.71
C ARG A 119 16.20 -25.44 -15.53
N ALA A 120 15.05 -25.68 -14.90
CA ALA A 120 14.55 -24.84 -13.82
C ALA A 120 13.69 -25.67 -12.85
N PRO A 121 13.76 -25.43 -11.53
CA PRO A 121 12.91 -26.09 -10.54
C PRO A 121 11.40 -25.94 -10.81
N ILE A 122 10.97 -24.78 -11.34
CA ILE A 122 9.55 -24.52 -11.64
C ILE A 122 8.92 -25.52 -12.63
N LEU A 123 9.73 -26.21 -13.44
CA LEU A 123 9.25 -27.16 -14.45
C LEU A 123 9.13 -28.61 -13.96
N GLN A 124 9.29 -28.86 -12.65
CA GLN A 124 9.26 -30.22 -12.11
C GLN A 124 7.90 -30.90 -12.26
N ILE A 125 6.81 -30.16 -12.05
CA ILE A 125 5.43 -30.63 -12.20
C ILE A 125 4.67 -29.66 -13.11
N CYS A 126 3.81 -30.20 -13.97
CA CYS A 126 2.91 -29.46 -14.84
C CYS A 126 1.52 -30.10 -14.76
N GLU A 127 0.55 -29.35 -14.25
CA GLU A 127 -0.85 -29.72 -14.21
C GLU A 127 -1.58 -29.01 -15.36
N LYS A 128 -2.15 -29.80 -16.28
CA LYS A 128 -2.89 -29.31 -17.46
C LYS A 128 -4.04 -30.29 -17.76
N PRO A 129 -5.32 -29.91 -17.59
CA PRO A 129 -5.81 -28.56 -17.25
C PRO A 129 -5.33 -28.10 -15.86
N ALA A 130 -5.32 -26.77 -15.66
CA ALA A 130 -5.05 -26.20 -14.35
C ALA A 130 -6.11 -26.66 -13.33
N ASN A 131 -5.71 -26.83 -12.07
CA ASN A 131 -6.62 -27.06 -10.96
C ASN A 131 -6.29 -26.10 -9.81
N LEU A 132 -7.01 -24.99 -9.72
CA LEU A 132 -6.87 -23.99 -8.67
C LEU A 132 -7.40 -24.48 -7.32
N ASP A 133 -8.20 -25.55 -7.29
CA ASP A 133 -8.79 -26.07 -6.04
C ASP A 133 -7.78 -26.80 -5.15
N GLU A 134 -6.62 -27.20 -5.69
CA GLU A 134 -5.55 -27.84 -4.93
C GLU A 134 -4.66 -26.84 -4.16
N LEU A 135 -4.74 -25.56 -4.52
CA LEU A 135 -3.95 -24.51 -3.88
C LEU A 135 -4.57 -24.16 -2.51
N PRO A 136 -3.76 -23.97 -1.45
CA PRO A 136 -4.24 -23.57 -0.13
C PRO A 136 -4.57 -22.07 -0.15
N LEU A 137 -5.61 -21.67 -0.91
CA LEU A 137 -6.04 -20.28 -0.99
C LEU A 137 -6.63 -19.84 0.34
N LEU A 138 -6.25 -18.65 0.80
CA LEU A 138 -6.70 -18.14 2.09
C LEU A 138 -8.03 -17.40 1.91
N GLN A 139 -8.93 -17.56 2.88
CA GLN A 139 -9.98 -16.58 3.13
C GLN A 139 -9.62 -15.84 4.41
N LEU A 140 -9.41 -14.53 4.30
CA LEU A 140 -8.82 -13.74 5.38
C LEU A 140 -9.89 -13.29 6.36
N TRP A 141 -11.03 -12.86 5.84
CA TRP A 141 -12.12 -12.30 6.62
C TRP A 141 -13.45 -12.97 6.31
N HIS A 142 -14.34 -12.97 7.30
CA HIS A 142 -15.56 -13.76 7.25
C HIS A 142 -16.60 -13.28 6.22
N LYS A 143 -16.52 -12.02 5.77
CA LYS A 143 -17.36 -11.47 4.67
C LYS A 143 -16.63 -11.41 3.33
N ASP A 144 -15.41 -11.95 3.22
CA ASP A 144 -14.74 -12.06 1.93
C ASP A 144 -15.60 -12.91 0.96
N GLY A 145 -15.64 -12.52 -0.31
CA GLY A 145 -16.44 -13.18 -1.36
C GLY A 145 -15.95 -14.60 -1.72
N GLY A 146 -14.83 -15.04 -1.15
CA GLY A 146 -14.28 -16.38 -1.35
C GLY A 146 -12.83 -16.47 -0.90
N SER A 147 -12.11 -17.44 -1.47
CA SER A 147 -10.67 -17.64 -1.22
C SER A 147 -9.83 -16.89 -2.26
N PHE A 148 -8.72 -16.32 -1.79
CA PHE A 148 -7.87 -15.43 -2.57
C PHE A 148 -6.43 -15.94 -2.64
N ILE A 149 -5.79 -15.68 -3.78
CA ILE A 149 -4.33 -15.61 -3.87
C ILE A 149 -3.94 -14.20 -3.42
N THR A 150 -3.28 -14.11 -2.27
CA THR A 150 -3.03 -12.81 -1.59
C THR A 150 -1.64 -12.24 -1.85
N LEU A 151 -0.66 -13.06 -2.26
CA LEU A 151 0.68 -12.60 -2.65
C LEU A 151 1.08 -12.94 -4.10
N PRO A 152 0.20 -12.73 -5.11
CA PRO A 152 0.50 -13.05 -6.50
C PRO A 152 1.44 -12.03 -7.14
N LEU A 153 2.37 -12.52 -7.96
CA LEU A 153 3.19 -11.69 -8.83
C LEU A 153 2.70 -11.86 -10.27
N VAL A 154 1.82 -10.97 -10.69
CA VAL A 154 1.13 -11.01 -11.99
C VAL A 154 2.00 -10.36 -13.05
N TYR A 155 2.45 -11.19 -14.00
CA TYR A 155 3.24 -10.78 -15.14
C TYR A 155 2.37 -10.67 -16.40
N THR A 156 2.50 -9.54 -17.08
CA THR A 156 1.83 -9.23 -18.36
C THR A 156 2.79 -8.51 -19.30
N GLU A 157 2.52 -8.57 -20.60
CA GLU A 157 3.23 -7.79 -21.62
C GLU A 157 2.22 -6.98 -22.44
N SER A 158 2.54 -5.70 -22.67
CA SER A 158 1.74 -4.78 -23.48
C SER A 158 1.53 -5.37 -24.89
N PRO A 159 0.28 -5.57 -25.33
CA PRO A 159 -0.02 -6.00 -26.69
C PRO A 159 0.48 -5.00 -27.75
N LYS A 160 0.69 -3.73 -27.39
CA LYS A 160 1.15 -2.67 -28.30
C LYS A 160 2.68 -2.58 -28.39
N SER A 161 3.37 -2.56 -27.25
CA SER A 161 4.80 -2.26 -27.16
C SER A 161 5.68 -3.46 -26.82
N GLY A 162 5.10 -4.55 -26.30
CA GLY A 162 5.85 -5.70 -25.78
C GLY A 162 6.59 -5.41 -24.47
N LYS A 163 6.43 -4.22 -23.87
CA LYS A 163 6.96 -3.91 -22.52
C LYS A 163 6.26 -4.80 -21.50
N HIS A 164 7.00 -5.26 -20.49
CA HIS A 164 6.45 -6.10 -19.43
C HIS A 164 6.08 -5.26 -18.21
N ASN A 165 5.13 -5.80 -17.44
CA ASN A 165 4.76 -5.31 -16.10
C ASN A 165 4.73 -6.51 -15.15
N LEU A 166 5.35 -6.36 -13.98
CA LEU A 166 5.12 -7.24 -12.83
C LEU A 166 4.37 -6.48 -11.75
N GLY A 167 3.13 -6.87 -11.45
CA GLY A 167 2.31 -6.22 -10.42
C GLY A 167 1.75 -7.21 -9.41
N MET A 168 1.35 -6.70 -8.25
CA MET A 168 0.62 -7.48 -7.25
C MET A 168 -0.86 -7.10 -7.25
N TYR A 169 -1.71 -8.04 -7.64
CA TYR A 169 -3.16 -7.85 -7.76
C TYR A 169 -3.85 -9.04 -7.11
N ARG A 170 -4.74 -8.84 -6.12
CA ARG A 170 -5.45 -9.96 -5.49
C ARG A 170 -6.27 -10.75 -6.53
N ILE A 171 -6.35 -12.06 -6.34
CA ILE A 171 -7.02 -12.96 -7.29
C ILE A 171 -8.03 -13.83 -6.54
N GLN A 172 -9.32 -13.66 -6.82
CA GLN A 172 -10.40 -14.47 -6.24
C GLN A 172 -10.60 -15.73 -7.08
N ARG A 173 -10.51 -16.91 -6.47
CA ARG A 173 -10.89 -18.15 -7.18
C ARG A 173 -12.41 -18.24 -7.30
N TYR A 174 -12.89 -18.49 -8.53
CA TYR A 174 -14.29 -18.84 -8.77
C TYR A 174 -14.49 -20.36 -8.85
N ASP A 175 -13.58 -21.06 -9.53
CA ASP A 175 -13.58 -22.51 -9.67
C ASP A 175 -12.15 -23.04 -9.97
N ALA A 176 -12.02 -24.33 -10.28
CA ALA A 176 -10.75 -24.98 -10.61
C ALA A 176 -9.95 -24.33 -11.75
N GLN A 177 -10.58 -23.55 -12.63
CA GLN A 177 -9.96 -23.00 -13.85
C GLN A 177 -10.18 -21.49 -14.02
N THR A 178 -11.09 -20.86 -13.28
CA THR A 178 -11.40 -19.44 -13.42
C THR A 178 -11.23 -18.67 -12.12
N ALA A 179 -10.75 -17.43 -12.25
CA ALA A 179 -10.54 -16.52 -11.14
C ALA A 179 -10.78 -15.06 -11.56
N GLY A 180 -11.17 -14.20 -10.64
CA GLY A 180 -11.23 -12.75 -10.84
C GLY A 180 -9.87 -12.10 -10.59
N ILE A 181 -9.40 -11.23 -11.48
CA ILE A 181 -8.15 -10.49 -11.28
C ILE A 181 -8.43 -9.01 -11.00
N HIS A 182 -8.12 -8.59 -9.78
CA HIS A 182 -8.36 -7.22 -9.34
C HIS A 182 -7.14 -6.33 -9.64
N TRP A 183 -6.88 -6.07 -10.92
CA TRP A 183 -5.98 -4.96 -11.28
C TRP A 183 -6.76 -3.64 -11.28
N GLN A 184 -6.22 -2.60 -10.67
CA GLN A 184 -6.80 -1.27 -10.74
C GLN A 184 -6.47 -0.61 -12.09
N ILE A 185 -7.36 0.26 -12.58
CA ILE A 185 -7.27 0.89 -13.90
C ILE A 185 -6.04 1.80 -14.08
N HIS A 186 -5.42 2.24 -12.99
CA HIS A 186 -4.24 3.12 -12.98
C HIS A 186 -2.91 2.36 -12.77
N LYS A 187 -2.92 1.03 -12.80
CA LYS A 187 -1.73 0.17 -12.63
C LYS A 187 -1.40 -0.54 -13.95
N GLY A 188 -0.14 -0.94 -14.14
CA GLY A 188 0.33 -1.42 -15.45
C GLY A 188 -0.42 -2.62 -16.02
N GLY A 189 -0.89 -3.55 -15.19
CA GLY A 189 -1.76 -4.65 -15.63
C GLY A 189 -3.10 -4.18 -16.22
N GLY A 190 -3.68 -3.13 -15.63
CA GLY A 190 -4.89 -2.47 -16.13
C GLY A 190 -4.67 -1.79 -17.48
N PHE A 191 -3.53 -1.12 -17.67
CA PHE A 191 -3.15 -0.53 -18.97
C PHE A 191 -2.95 -1.58 -20.05
N HIS A 192 -2.23 -2.67 -19.75
CA HIS A 192 -2.05 -3.77 -20.70
C HIS A 192 -3.36 -4.44 -21.08
N TYR A 193 -4.29 -4.59 -20.13
CA TYR A 193 -5.62 -5.12 -20.41
C TYR A 193 -6.46 -4.16 -21.26
N PHE A 194 -6.41 -2.86 -20.97
CA PHE A 194 -7.06 -1.85 -21.79
C PHE A 194 -6.57 -1.87 -23.25
N GLU A 195 -5.25 -2.01 -23.47
CA GLU A 195 -4.70 -2.20 -24.82
C GLU A 195 -5.20 -3.48 -25.49
N ALA A 196 -5.35 -4.56 -24.73
CA ALA A 196 -5.89 -5.83 -25.23
C ALA A 196 -7.37 -5.69 -25.63
N GLU A 197 -8.17 -4.98 -24.83
CA GLU A 197 -9.56 -4.64 -25.14
C GLU A 197 -9.67 -3.80 -26.42
N GLN A 198 -8.83 -2.78 -26.58
CA GLN A 198 -8.80 -1.99 -27.82
C GLN A 198 -8.51 -2.82 -29.08
N LYS A 199 -7.77 -3.92 -28.93
CA LYS A 199 -7.47 -4.86 -30.01
C LYS A 199 -8.46 -6.02 -30.12
N ASN A 200 -9.38 -6.16 -29.16
CA ASN A 200 -10.26 -7.32 -29.01
C ASN A 200 -9.48 -8.66 -28.99
N GLU A 201 -8.33 -8.67 -28.29
CA GLU A 201 -7.46 -9.83 -28.14
C GLU A 201 -7.41 -10.27 -26.68
N SER A 202 -7.21 -11.58 -26.42
CA SER A 202 -6.96 -12.05 -25.05
C SER A 202 -5.56 -11.64 -24.60
N LEU A 203 -5.44 -11.12 -23.38
CA LEU A 203 -4.15 -10.83 -22.77
C LEU A 203 -3.57 -12.10 -22.14
N PRO A 204 -2.39 -12.60 -22.56
CA PRO A 204 -1.70 -13.65 -21.81
C PRO A 204 -1.32 -13.15 -20.42
N VAL A 205 -1.50 -13.98 -19.39
CA VAL A 205 -1.16 -13.64 -18.01
C VAL A 205 -0.45 -14.82 -17.36
N THR A 206 0.65 -14.55 -16.64
CA THR A 206 1.33 -15.54 -15.79
C THR A 206 1.38 -15.04 -14.36
N ILE A 207 0.83 -15.80 -13.43
CA ILE A 207 0.86 -15.50 -12.00
C ILE A 207 1.96 -16.33 -11.35
N PHE A 208 2.99 -15.68 -10.82
CA PHE A 208 4.03 -16.35 -10.05
C PHE A 208 3.71 -16.27 -8.56
N LEU A 209 4.06 -17.34 -7.84
CA LEU A 209 4.11 -17.37 -6.38
C LEU A 209 5.50 -17.77 -5.94
N GLY A 210 6.06 -17.02 -5.00
CA GLY A 210 7.43 -17.19 -4.53
C GLY A 210 8.45 -16.60 -5.50
N GLY A 211 9.56 -17.31 -5.72
CA GLY A 211 10.70 -16.76 -6.46
C GLY A 211 11.61 -15.95 -5.54
N ALA A 212 12.39 -15.03 -6.09
CA ALA A 212 13.24 -14.16 -5.27
C ALA A 212 12.35 -13.20 -4.45
N PRO A 213 12.58 -13.02 -3.13
CA PRO A 213 11.88 -12.00 -2.32
C PRO A 213 11.90 -10.60 -2.97
N ALA A 214 12.98 -10.30 -3.70
CA ALA A 214 13.15 -9.08 -4.48
C ALA A 214 12.03 -8.82 -5.51
N MET A 215 11.43 -9.88 -6.06
CA MET A 215 10.30 -9.73 -6.99
C MET A 215 9.02 -9.28 -6.30
N ILE A 216 8.82 -9.67 -5.03
CA ILE A 216 7.64 -9.27 -4.25
C ILE A 216 7.68 -7.76 -4.03
N LEU A 217 8.82 -7.24 -3.52
CA LEU A 217 9.02 -5.80 -3.41
C LEU A 217 8.88 -5.08 -4.75
N SER A 218 9.50 -5.62 -5.79
CA SER A 218 9.50 -4.96 -7.08
C SER A 218 8.12 -4.89 -7.73
N ALA A 219 7.22 -5.83 -7.42
CA ALA A 219 5.85 -5.83 -7.93
C ALA A 219 4.95 -4.80 -7.24
N ILE A 220 5.40 -4.23 -6.11
CA ILE A 220 4.68 -3.23 -5.32
C ILE A 220 5.31 -1.84 -5.50
N ALA A 221 6.59 -1.78 -5.87
CA ALA A 221 7.35 -0.53 -6.01
C ALA A 221 6.66 0.50 -6.93
N PRO A 222 6.51 1.77 -6.52
CA PRO A 222 5.95 2.84 -7.34
C PRO A 222 7.01 3.33 -8.34
N LEU A 223 7.29 2.52 -9.36
CA LEU A 223 8.27 2.83 -10.39
C LEU A 223 7.66 3.73 -11.49
N PRO A 224 8.49 4.56 -12.16
CA PRO A 224 8.11 5.18 -13.41
C PRO A 224 7.79 4.12 -14.47
N GLU A 225 6.84 4.40 -15.36
CA GLU A 225 6.31 3.45 -16.36
C GLU A 225 7.41 2.84 -17.27
N ASP A 226 8.48 3.58 -17.52
CA ASP A 226 9.60 3.14 -18.35
C ASP A 226 10.65 2.30 -17.61
N VAL A 227 10.55 2.13 -16.29
CA VAL A 227 11.49 1.35 -15.49
C VAL A 227 10.92 -0.05 -15.25
N PRO A 228 11.47 -1.10 -15.89
CA PRO A 228 10.88 -2.42 -15.78
C PRO A 228 11.11 -3.06 -14.40
N GLU A 229 10.07 -3.64 -13.80
CA GLU A 229 10.13 -4.19 -12.45
C GLU A 229 11.15 -5.34 -12.36
N LEU A 230 11.28 -6.19 -13.38
CA LEU A 230 12.29 -7.25 -13.35
C LEU A 230 13.73 -6.73 -13.26
N VAL A 231 13.98 -5.49 -13.69
CA VAL A 231 15.28 -4.83 -13.51
C VAL A 231 15.45 -4.41 -12.05
N LEU A 232 14.44 -3.79 -11.43
CA LEU A 232 14.47 -3.48 -10.00
C LEU A 232 14.63 -4.76 -9.16
N ALA A 233 13.86 -5.81 -9.44
CA ALA A 233 14.00 -7.10 -8.80
C ALA A 233 15.43 -7.65 -8.93
N SER A 234 16.10 -7.43 -10.07
CA SER A 234 17.49 -7.84 -10.27
C SER A 234 18.49 -7.01 -9.45
N VAL A 235 18.24 -5.70 -9.29
CA VAL A 235 19.02 -4.83 -8.38
C VAL A 235 18.86 -5.30 -6.93
N LEU A 236 17.60 -5.50 -6.52
CA LEU A 236 17.20 -6.02 -5.22
C LEU A 236 17.60 -7.48 -4.98
N ALA A 237 18.01 -8.22 -6.01
CA ALA A 237 18.52 -9.59 -5.90
C ALA A 237 20.05 -9.70 -6.01
N ASP A 238 20.76 -8.59 -6.29
CA ASP A 238 22.21 -8.55 -6.51
C ASP A 238 22.64 -9.55 -7.61
N GLY A 239 21.84 -9.61 -8.68
CA GLY A 239 22.06 -10.54 -9.78
C GLY A 239 20.86 -10.71 -10.70
N LYS A 240 21.08 -11.38 -11.83
CA LYS A 240 20.04 -11.59 -12.85
C LYS A 240 18.94 -12.51 -12.35
N ILE A 241 17.70 -12.18 -12.70
CA ILE A 241 16.54 -13.05 -12.49
C ILE A 241 16.55 -14.15 -13.57
N GLU A 242 16.64 -15.40 -13.15
CA GLU A 242 16.71 -16.53 -14.07
C GLU A 242 15.33 -16.88 -14.63
N THR A 243 15.22 -17.03 -15.95
CA THR A 243 13.99 -17.38 -16.66
C THR A 243 14.17 -18.60 -17.55
N VAL A 244 13.15 -19.44 -17.64
CA VAL A 244 13.12 -20.64 -18.47
C VAL A 244 12.04 -20.52 -19.56
N LYS A 245 12.23 -21.23 -20.68
CA LYS A 245 11.20 -21.27 -21.73
C LYS A 245 9.95 -21.96 -21.18
N ASN A 246 8.78 -21.37 -21.43
CA ASN A 246 7.52 -21.98 -21.08
C ASN A 246 7.19 -23.14 -22.06
N PRO A 247 6.83 -24.33 -21.57
CA PRO A 247 6.34 -25.42 -22.41
C PRO A 247 5.03 -25.09 -23.15
N LEU A 248 4.23 -24.15 -22.66
CA LEU A 248 3.08 -23.62 -23.38
C LEU A 248 3.53 -22.68 -24.51
N LEU A 249 3.06 -22.95 -25.72
CA LEU A 249 3.24 -22.07 -26.88
C LEU A 249 2.56 -20.72 -26.65
N ASN A 250 3.17 -19.65 -27.18
CA ASN A 250 2.66 -18.27 -27.11
C ASN A 250 2.37 -17.79 -25.68
N HIS A 251 3.24 -18.13 -24.73
CA HIS A 251 3.14 -17.68 -23.35
C HIS A 251 4.47 -17.16 -22.83
N HIS A 252 4.41 -16.34 -21.78
CA HIS A 252 5.58 -15.71 -21.17
C HIS A 252 6.58 -16.75 -20.66
N ARG A 253 7.85 -16.37 -20.62
CA ARG A 253 8.90 -17.17 -19.95
C ARG A 253 8.59 -17.29 -18.46
N LEU A 254 8.94 -18.43 -17.88
CA LEU A 254 8.71 -18.68 -16.45
C LEU A 254 9.92 -18.25 -15.63
N ILE A 255 9.68 -17.72 -14.43
CA ILE A 255 10.71 -17.44 -13.45
C ILE A 255 11.21 -18.77 -12.87
N SER A 256 12.51 -19.04 -13.02
CA SER A 256 13.11 -20.35 -12.78
C SER A 256 12.89 -20.85 -11.34
N GLU A 257 13.04 -19.93 -10.41
CA GLU A 257 13.07 -20.19 -8.96
C GLU A 257 11.72 -19.95 -8.26
N ALA A 258 10.65 -19.67 -9.02
CA ALA A 258 9.31 -19.57 -8.45
C ALA A 258 8.85 -20.92 -7.87
N GLU A 259 7.96 -20.88 -6.87
CA GLU A 259 7.34 -22.08 -6.31
C GLU A 259 6.18 -22.55 -7.20
N PHE A 260 5.37 -21.59 -7.71
CA PHE A 260 4.29 -21.81 -8.66
C PHE A 260 4.33 -20.78 -9.80
N ALA A 261 3.83 -21.19 -10.97
CA ALA A 261 3.54 -20.34 -12.11
C ALA A 261 2.22 -20.79 -12.75
N ILE A 262 1.16 -20.02 -12.54
CA ILE A 262 -0.18 -20.26 -13.08
C ILE A 262 -0.27 -19.50 -14.41
N CYS A 263 -0.31 -20.24 -15.51
CA CYS A 263 -0.32 -19.70 -16.86
C CYS A 263 -1.74 -19.69 -17.40
N GLY A 264 -2.17 -18.56 -17.97
CA GLY A 264 -3.53 -18.42 -18.49
C GLY A 264 -3.71 -17.21 -19.39
N ARG A 265 -4.92 -16.70 -19.47
CA ARG A 265 -5.26 -15.50 -20.24
C ARG A 265 -6.45 -14.80 -19.63
N VAL A 266 -6.63 -13.53 -20.00
CA VAL A 266 -7.82 -12.76 -19.67
C VAL A 266 -8.46 -12.32 -20.98
N ALA A 267 -9.72 -12.70 -21.19
CA ALA A 267 -10.47 -12.33 -22.38
C ALA A 267 -10.88 -10.83 -22.30
N PRO A 268 -10.93 -10.11 -23.44
CA PRO A 268 -11.40 -8.74 -23.44
C PRO A 268 -12.89 -8.70 -23.10
N PHE A 269 -13.34 -7.61 -22.48
CA PHE A 269 -14.75 -7.32 -22.18
C PHE A 269 -15.50 -8.28 -21.24
N THR A 270 -14.86 -9.37 -20.80
CA THR A 270 -15.51 -10.40 -19.97
C THR A 270 -15.16 -10.20 -18.51
N ARG A 271 -16.18 -9.96 -17.68
CA ARG A 271 -16.04 -9.65 -16.26
C ARG A 271 -17.02 -10.46 -15.42
N LYS A 272 -16.68 -10.68 -14.15
CA LYS A 272 -17.56 -11.26 -13.13
C LYS A 272 -17.40 -10.49 -11.82
N PRO A 273 -18.41 -10.53 -10.93
CA PRO A 273 -18.29 -9.94 -9.62
C PRO A 273 -17.16 -10.57 -8.80
N GLU A 274 -16.23 -9.73 -8.31
CA GLU A 274 -15.17 -10.06 -7.35
C GLU A 274 -15.42 -9.29 -6.04
N GLY A 275 -14.99 -9.87 -4.92
CA GLY A 275 -15.20 -9.34 -3.59
C GLY A 275 -16.57 -9.69 -3.00
N PRO A 276 -16.94 -9.14 -1.83
CA PRO A 276 -16.16 -8.20 -1.02
C PRO A 276 -14.81 -8.76 -0.55
N PHE A 277 -13.89 -7.91 -0.12
CA PHE A 277 -12.58 -8.34 0.37
C PHE A 277 -12.06 -7.38 1.43
N GLY A 278 -11.59 -7.87 2.58
CA GLY A 278 -10.97 -7.03 3.59
C GLY A 278 -9.61 -6.50 3.13
N ASP A 279 -9.50 -5.19 2.92
CA ASP A 279 -8.34 -4.57 2.27
C ASP A 279 -7.41 -3.83 3.26
N HIS A 280 -6.26 -3.37 2.77
CA HIS A 280 -5.22 -2.66 3.51
C HIS A 280 -5.66 -1.35 4.17
N TYR A 281 -6.81 -0.78 3.77
CA TYR A 281 -7.42 0.33 4.49
C TYR A 281 -8.07 -0.10 5.82
N GLY A 282 -8.23 -1.40 6.08
CA GLY A 282 -8.92 -1.93 7.25
C GLY A 282 -10.45 -2.01 7.12
N TYR A 283 -10.97 -1.88 5.90
CA TYR A 283 -12.39 -2.00 5.58
C TYR A 283 -12.59 -3.00 4.45
N TYR A 284 -13.81 -3.50 4.30
CA TYR A 284 -14.17 -4.33 3.14
C TYR A 284 -14.22 -3.48 1.87
N SER A 285 -13.42 -3.81 0.85
CA SER A 285 -13.74 -3.38 -0.51
C SER A 285 -15.09 -3.96 -0.91
N LEU A 286 -15.91 -3.13 -1.56
CA LEU A 286 -17.19 -3.56 -2.11
C LEU A 286 -16.99 -4.49 -3.31
N GLN A 287 -18.05 -5.23 -3.61
CA GLN A 287 -18.10 -6.12 -4.76
C GLN A 287 -18.23 -5.32 -6.07
N HIS A 288 -17.34 -5.56 -7.03
CA HIS A 288 -17.38 -4.95 -8.36
C HIS A 288 -17.03 -5.96 -9.46
N ASP A 289 -17.32 -5.63 -10.72
CA ASP A 289 -17.01 -6.48 -11.86
C ASP A 289 -15.54 -6.34 -12.27
N TYR A 290 -14.79 -7.45 -12.18
CA TYR A 290 -13.39 -7.53 -12.60
C TYR A 290 -13.17 -8.56 -13.71
N PRO A 291 -12.11 -8.40 -14.52
CA PRO A 291 -11.81 -9.35 -15.59
C PRO A 291 -11.59 -10.78 -15.08
N ILE A 292 -11.94 -11.75 -15.92
CA ILE A 292 -11.81 -13.16 -15.61
C ILE A 292 -10.48 -13.70 -16.15
N PHE A 293 -9.66 -14.22 -15.26
CA PHE A 293 -8.49 -15.03 -15.59
C PHE A 293 -8.90 -16.48 -15.81
N GLU A 294 -8.60 -16.99 -17.00
CA GLU A 294 -8.75 -18.40 -17.38
C GLU A 294 -7.41 -19.11 -17.22
N ALA A 295 -7.26 -19.91 -16.17
CA ALA A 295 -6.09 -20.72 -15.90
C ALA A 295 -6.01 -21.90 -16.89
N LYS A 296 -4.85 -22.04 -17.54
CA LYS A 296 -4.60 -23.08 -18.55
C LYS A 296 -3.70 -24.20 -18.02
N ALA A 297 -2.66 -23.85 -17.27
CA ALA A 297 -1.78 -24.82 -16.63
C ALA A 297 -1.15 -24.24 -15.37
N VAL A 298 -0.81 -25.11 -14.41
CA VAL A 298 0.00 -24.78 -13.24
C VAL A 298 1.34 -25.48 -13.37
N PHE A 299 2.42 -24.71 -13.40
CA PHE A 299 3.78 -25.22 -13.25
C PHE A 299 4.22 -25.02 -11.80
N ARG A 300 4.86 -26.02 -11.21
CA ARG A 300 5.33 -25.91 -9.83
C ARG A 300 6.51 -26.81 -9.54
N ARG A 301 7.18 -26.52 -8.43
CA ARG A 301 8.13 -27.43 -7.81
C ARG A 301 7.43 -28.66 -7.24
N LYS A 302 8.14 -29.77 -7.11
CA LYS A 302 7.59 -31.03 -6.56
C LYS A 302 7.12 -30.86 -5.11
N ASP A 303 7.90 -30.15 -4.32
CA ASP A 303 7.73 -29.88 -2.89
C ASP A 303 7.37 -28.42 -2.63
N ALA A 304 6.53 -27.83 -3.49
CA ALA A 304 6.29 -26.39 -3.55
C ALA A 304 5.76 -25.81 -2.22
N ILE A 305 6.25 -24.62 -1.86
CA ILE A 305 5.80 -23.84 -0.70
C ILE A 305 4.88 -22.72 -1.18
N TYR A 306 3.71 -22.55 -0.58
CA TYR A 306 2.74 -21.54 -0.95
C TYR A 306 2.94 -20.26 -0.11
N PRO A 307 3.52 -19.18 -0.66
CA PRO A 307 3.57 -17.90 0.04
C PRO A 307 2.22 -17.20 -0.02
N ALA A 308 1.77 -16.71 1.13
CA ALA A 308 0.58 -15.90 1.28
C ALA A 308 0.87 -14.77 2.28
N THR A 309 0.01 -13.76 2.26
CA THR A 309 0.00 -12.67 3.24
C THR A 309 -1.44 -12.45 3.71
N VAL A 310 -1.57 -11.72 4.81
CA VAL A 310 -2.85 -11.23 5.35
C VAL A 310 -2.84 -9.72 5.19
N VAL A 311 -3.94 -9.19 4.68
CA VAL A 311 -4.16 -7.75 4.54
C VAL A 311 -5.41 -7.37 5.31
N GLY A 312 -5.46 -6.12 5.78
CA GLY A 312 -6.51 -5.64 6.65
C GLY A 312 -6.08 -4.35 7.32
N LYS A 313 -6.54 -4.13 8.54
CA LYS A 313 -6.17 -2.93 9.32
C LYS A 313 -4.65 -2.88 9.51
N PRO A 314 -3.98 -1.75 9.17
CA PRO A 314 -2.55 -1.59 9.40
C PRO A 314 -2.20 -1.79 10.89
N ARG A 315 -1.05 -2.42 11.20
CA ARG A 315 0.07 -2.74 10.31
C ARG A 315 0.03 -4.21 9.86
N GLN A 316 0.12 -4.44 8.55
CA GLN A 316 0.35 -5.77 7.97
C GLN A 316 1.68 -5.78 7.18
N GLU A 317 2.02 -6.87 6.47
CA GLU A 317 3.30 -6.97 5.74
C GLU A 317 3.52 -5.83 4.73
N ASP A 318 2.44 -5.37 4.10
CA ASP A 318 2.41 -4.25 3.15
C ASP A 318 2.88 -2.92 3.77
N PHE A 319 2.58 -2.68 5.06
CA PHE A 319 3.07 -1.51 5.81
C PHE A 319 4.60 -1.45 5.81
N PHE A 320 5.27 -2.53 6.20
CA PHE A 320 6.73 -2.58 6.30
C PHE A 320 7.40 -2.56 4.92
N ILE A 321 6.77 -3.20 3.94
CA ILE A 321 7.21 -3.16 2.54
C ILE A 321 7.16 -1.72 2.01
N GLY A 322 6.04 -1.02 2.21
CA GLY A 322 5.83 0.35 1.73
C GLY A 322 6.81 1.33 2.35
N ASP A 323 7.02 1.28 3.67
CA ASP A 323 8.00 2.12 4.36
C ASP A 323 9.41 1.94 3.79
N TYR A 324 9.85 0.70 3.61
CA TYR A 324 11.15 0.42 3.02
C TYR A 324 11.29 0.90 1.58
N LEU A 325 10.23 0.73 0.76
CA LEU A 325 10.23 1.20 -0.63
C LEU A 325 10.35 2.72 -0.71
N GLN A 326 9.67 3.46 0.17
CA GLN A 326 9.80 4.91 0.25
C GLN A 326 11.23 5.32 0.59
N GLU A 327 11.87 4.66 1.55
CA GLU A 327 13.26 4.92 1.92
C GLU A 327 14.26 4.55 0.82
N LEU A 328 14.02 3.44 0.13
CA LEU A 328 14.84 2.97 -0.98
C LEU A 328 14.78 3.96 -2.15
N LEU A 329 13.60 4.52 -2.43
CA LEU A 329 13.34 5.38 -3.59
C LEU A 329 13.50 6.87 -3.30
N SER A 330 13.58 7.29 -2.03
CA SER A 330 13.70 8.71 -1.66
C SER A 330 14.85 9.47 -2.37
N PRO A 331 16.02 8.86 -2.67
CA PRO A 331 17.06 9.55 -3.43
C PRO A 331 16.66 9.91 -4.87
N LEU A 332 15.63 9.26 -5.43
CA LEU A 332 15.12 9.54 -6.77
C LEU A 332 14.16 10.74 -6.78
N PHE A 333 13.56 11.11 -5.65
CA PHE A 333 12.54 12.17 -5.63
C PHE A 333 13.09 13.53 -6.11
N PRO A 334 14.28 14.00 -5.70
CA PRO A 334 14.82 15.27 -6.20
C PRO A 334 15.15 15.26 -7.71
N LEU A 335 15.40 14.09 -8.30
CA LEU A 335 15.63 13.98 -9.75
C LEU A 335 14.32 14.17 -10.53
N VAL A 336 13.22 13.57 -10.04
CA VAL A 336 11.91 13.56 -10.71
C VAL A 336 11.06 14.79 -10.34
N MET A 337 11.27 15.32 -9.14
CA MET A 337 10.56 16.44 -8.54
C MET A 337 11.55 17.40 -7.84
N PRO A 338 12.31 18.23 -8.58
CA PRO A 338 13.41 19.03 -8.02
C PRO A 338 13.06 20.05 -6.94
N ALA A 339 11.77 20.38 -6.79
CA ALA A 339 11.27 21.26 -5.72
C ALA A 339 10.96 20.50 -4.42
N VAL A 340 10.94 19.16 -4.44
CA VAL A 340 10.67 18.31 -3.29
C VAL A 340 12.00 17.90 -2.66
N LEU A 341 12.19 18.26 -1.40
CA LEU A 341 13.39 17.99 -0.60
C LEU A 341 13.26 16.69 0.19
N ASP A 342 12.05 16.42 0.70
CA ASP A 342 11.70 15.18 1.39
C ASP A 342 10.20 14.91 1.18
N LEU A 343 9.81 13.64 1.21
CA LEU A 343 8.43 13.20 0.99
C LEU A 343 8.17 11.92 1.79
N TRP A 344 7.04 11.89 2.48
CA TRP A 344 6.59 10.73 3.24
C TRP A 344 5.08 10.52 3.06
N SER A 345 4.70 9.30 2.72
CA SER A 345 3.31 8.84 2.70
C SER A 345 3.07 7.90 3.88
N TYR A 346 1.92 8.07 4.54
CA TYR A 346 1.66 7.43 5.84
C TYR A 346 1.01 6.06 5.64
N GLY A 347 1.76 5.00 5.96
CA GLY A 347 1.29 3.61 5.84
C GLY A 347 0.08 3.29 6.72
N GLU A 348 -0.08 3.99 7.85
CA GLU A 348 -1.26 3.89 8.71
C GLU A 348 -2.57 4.27 7.99
N THR A 349 -2.45 4.99 6.87
CA THR A 349 -3.55 5.48 6.04
C THR A 349 -3.63 4.77 4.69
N GLY A 350 -2.95 3.64 4.54
CA GLY A 350 -2.84 2.92 3.26
C GLY A 350 -1.94 3.61 2.22
N PHE A 351 -1.03 4.49 2.66
CA PHE A 351 -0.11 5.31 1.86
C PHE A 351 -0.77 6.35 0.94
N HIS A 352 -1.98 6.13 0.42
CA HIS A 352 -2.62 7.04 -0.54
C HIS A 352 -3.54 8.08 0.10
N SER A 353 -3.98 7.92 1.35
CA SER A 353 -4.87 8.92 1.96
C SER A 353 -4.15 10.19 2.43
N LEU A 354 -2.91 10.07 2.90
CA LEU A 354 -2.15 11.18 3.46
C LEU A 354 -0.67 11.11 3.04
N ALA A 355 -0.14 12.26 2.61
CA ALA A 355 1.29 12.46 2.41
C ALA A 355 1.73 13.83 2.94
N ALA A 356 3.01 13.94 3.28
CA ALA A 356 3.66 15.17 3.65
C ALA A 356 4.96 15.37 2.88
N ALA A 357 5.30 16.61 2.56
CA ALA A 357 6.55 16.93 1.88
C ALA A 357 7.22 18.18 2.45
N VAL A 358 8.56 18.14 2.50
CA VAL A 358 9.39 19.33 2.62
C VAL A 358 9.71 19.80 1.20
N VAL A 359 9.43 21.07 0.89
CA VAL A 359 9.57 21.64 -0.45
C VAL A 359 10.40 22.93 -0.43
N LYS A 360 10.84 23.38 -1.61
CA LYS A 360 11.51 24.67 -1.75
C LYS A 360 10.49 25.81 -1.73
N GLU A 361 10.79 26.86 -0.96
CA GLU A 361 10.05 28.13 -0.94
C GLU A 361 11.03 29.31 -1.07
N ARG A 362 11.60 29.50 -2.26
CA ARG A 362 12.61 30.53 -2.55
C ARG A 362 11.99 31.88 -2.89
N TYR A 363 10.76 31.84 -3.39
CA TYR A 363 9.92 32.99 -3.70
C TYR A 363 8.48 32.63 -3.33
N ALA A 364 7.64 33.64 -3.14
CA ALA A 364 6.28 33.44 -2.67
C ALA A 364 5.51 32.45 -3.56
N ARG A 365 4.91 31.43 -2.92
CA ARG A 365 4.05 30.40 -3.50
C ARG A 365 4.78 29.36 -4.37
N GLU A 366 6.09 29.21 -4.24
CA GLU A 366 6.81 28.14 -4.95
C GLU A 366 6.32 26.73 -4.52
N ALA A 367 6.04 26.54 -3.24
CA ALA A 367 5.54 25.30 -2.65
C ALA A 367 4.26 24.79 -3.32
N LEU A 368 3.41 25.69 -3.81
CA LEU A 368 2.18 25.34 -4.53
C LEU A 368 2.49 24.57 -5.82
N GLY A 369 3.52 24.99 -6.56
CA GLY A 369 3.97 24.29 -7.76
C GLY A 369 4.51 22.88 -7.45
N ALA A 370 5.23 22.73 -6.32
CA ALA A 370 5.67 21.42 -5.85
C ALA A 370 4.48 20.53 -5.46
N GLY A 371 3.46 21.10 -4.82
CA GLY A 371 2.21 20.41 -4.50
C GLY A 371 1.50 19.83 -5.73
N PHE A 372 1.33 20.64 -6.78
CA PHE A 372 0.76 20.14 -8.05
C PHE A 372 1.62 19.07 -8.71
N ARG A 373 2.95 19.19 -8.63
CA ARG A 373 3.86 18.15 -9.14
C ARG A 373 3.63 16.82 -8.42
N ILE A 374 3.55 16.83 -7.09
CA ILE A 374 3.29 15.63 -6.27
C ILE A 374 1.93 15.03 -6.61
N LEU A 375 0.86 15.84 -6.62
CA LEU A 375 -0.50 15.38 -6.91
C LEU A 375 -0.71 14.96 -8.38
N GLY A 376 0.25 15.21 -9.26
CA GLY A 376 0.26 14.76 -10.65
C GLY A 376 1.23 13.62 -10.95
N GLU A 377 2.03 13.16 -9.98
CA GLU A 377 3.12 12.20 -10.24
C GLU A 377 2.73 10.76 -9.91
N GLY A 378 2.72 9.90 -10.92
CA GLY A 378 2.61 8.44 -10.76
C GLY A 378 1.56 8.00 -9.73
N GLN A 379 1.98 7.18 -8.75
CA GLN A 379 1.11 6.74 -7.66
C GLN A 379 0.82 7.82 -6.61
N LEU A 380 1.64 8.88 -6.50
CA LEU A 380 1.40 10.00 -5.59
C LEU A 380 0.17 10.82 -6.01
N SER A 381 -0.26 10.71 -7.27
CA SER A 381 -1.53 11.28 -7.74
C SER A 381 -2.75 10.73 -6.99
N LEU A 382 -2.65 9.58 -6.33
CA LEU A 382 -3.72 9.03 -5.48
C LEU A 382 -3.84 9.75 -4.13
N THR A 383 -2.83 10.51 -3.70
CA THR A 383 -2.83 11.28 -2.43
C THR A 383 -4.11 12.07 -2.24
N LYS A 384 -4.90 11.76 -1.21
CA LYS A 384 -6.12 12.52 -0.86
C LYS A 384 -5.77 13.83 -0.17
N PHE A 385 -4.90 13.81 0.83
CA PHE A 385 -4.52 15.00 1.58
C PHE A 385 -3.00 15.19 1.59
N LEU A 386 -2.54 16.35 1.13
CA LEU A 386 -1.11 16.70 1.04
C LEU A 386 -0.76 17.82 2.02
N LEU A 387 0.18 17.53 2.91
CA LEU A 387 0.79 18.49 3.83
C LEU A 387 2.10 19.03 3.26
N LEU A 388 2.27 20.35 3.19
CA LEU A 388 3.49 20.98 2.68
C LEU A 388 4.12 21.89 3.71
N THR A 389 5.44 21.81 3.83
CA THR A 389 6.27 22.75 4.59
C THR A 389 7.57 23.04 3.85
N ASP A 390 8.21 24.17 4.12
CA ASP A 390 9.48 24.59 3.54
C ASP A 390 10.67 24.37 4.48
N LYS A 391 10.41 24.17 5.76
CA LYS A 391 11.45 23.96 6.77
C LYS A 391 11.70 22.46 6.93
N PRO A 392 12.97 22.01 7.06
CA PRO A 392 13.26 20.61 7.32
C PRO A 392 12.53 20.12 8.57
N GLN A 393 11.74 19.05 8.45
CA GLN A 393 10.99 18.42 9.52
C GLN A 393 11.17 16.89 9.44
N ASN A 394 11.07 16.20 10.57
CA ASN A 394 10.95 14.75 10.53
C ASN A 394 9.52 14.39 10.14
N LEU A 395 9.29 14.04 8.87
CA LEU A 395 7.96 13.74 8.35
C LEU A 395 7.29 12.52 9.02
N ARG A 396 8.07 11.65 9.67
CA ARG A 396 7.55 10.49 10.42
C ARG A 396 7.01 10.88 11.80
N ASP A 397 7.46 11.99 12.37
CA ASP A 397 6.88 12.54 13.60
C ASP A 397 5.70 13.44 13.24
N PHE A 398 4.55 12.80 13.00
CA PHE A 398 3.36 13.48 12.51
C PHE A 398 2.88 14.59 13.46
N LYS A 399 2.97 14.42 14.78
CA LYS A 399 2.49 15.44 15.74
C LYS A 399 3.30 16.72 15.61
N SER A 400 4.63 16.61 15.66
CA SER A 400 5.52 17.76 15.52
C SER A 400 5.38 18.43 14.16
N LEU A 401 5.28 17.66 13.08
CA LEU A 401 5.04 18.18 11.73
C LEU A 401 3.69 18.92 11.63
N PHE A 402 2.62 18.32 12.15
CA PHE A 402 1.28 18.90 12.03
C PHE A 402 1.19 20.19 12.83
N GLU A 403 1.73 20.24 14.04
CA GLU A 403 1.89 21.48 14.81
C GLU A 403 2.69 22.53 14.04
N HIS A 404 3.83 22.15 13.45
CA HIS A 404 4.65 23.05 12.64
C HIS A 404 3.86 23.71 11.50
N ILE A 405 3.02 22.92 10.81
CA ILE A 405 2.17 23.41 9.74
C ILE A 405 1.05 24.32 10.27
N LEU A 406 0.39 23.93 11.36
CA LEU A 406 -0.72 24.69 11.96
C LEU A 406 -0.28 26.05 12.54
N GLU A 407 0.96 26.16 13.01
CA GLU A 407 1.57 27.44 13.40
C GLU A 407 1.73 28.41 12.21
N ARG A 408 1.82 27.90 10.98
CA ARG A 408 2.24 28.65 9.78
C ARG A 408 1.14 28.84 8.74
N VAL A 409 0.12 27.99 8.71
CA VAL A 409 -0.97 28.08 7.72
C VAL A 409 -1.71 29.42 7.85
N ASN A 410 -1.92 30.16 6.76
CA ASN A 410 -2.96 31.18 6.67
C ASN A 410 -4.21 30.57 6.01
N TRP A 411 -5.28 30.39 6.79
CA TRP A 411 -6.53 29.78 6.32
C TRP A 411 -7.22 30.54 5.18
N GLU A 412 -6.88 31.83 4.98
CA GLU A 412 -7.39 32.60 3.86
C GLU A 412 -6.70 32.30 2.53
N SER A 413 -5.56 31.60 2.53
CA SER A 413 -4.72 31.50 1.32
C SER A 413 -3.92 30.21 1.14
N ASP A 414 -3.83 29.39 2.19
CA ASP A 414 -2.87 28.28 2.28
C ASP A 414 -3.56 26.91 2.38
N PHE A 415 -4.89 26.87 2.26
CA PHE A 415 -5.68 25.63 2.26
C PHE A 415 -6.50 25.52 0.97
N PHE A 416 -6.27 24.45 0.22
CA PHE A 416 -6.87 24.23 -1.10
C PHE A 416 -7.64 22.91 -1.09
N ILE A 417 -8.87 22.94 -1.59
CA ILE A 417 -9.70 21.76 -1.81
C ILE A 417 -10.01 21.67 -3.31
N PHE A 418 -9.77 20.51 -3.89
CA PHE A 418 -10.01 20.19 -5.29
C PHE A 418 -11.11 19.14 -5.37
N ASP A 419 -12.32 19.57 -5.77
CA ASP A 419 -13.44 18.65 -5.96
C ASP A 419 -13.36 17.95 -7.34
N ARG A 420 -14.05 16.82 -7.47
CA ARG A 420 -14.19 16.05 -8.72
C ARG A 420 -12.86 15.57 -9.32
N THR A 421 -12.02 15.00 -8.48
CA THR A 421 -10.75 14.39 -8.92
C THR A 421 -10.92 12.90 -9.21
N SER A 422 -9.98 12.33 -9.97
CA SER A 422 -9.74 10.88 -9.89
C SER A 422 -9.30 10.52 -8.48
N PHE A 423 -9.67 9.33 -8.02
CA PHE A 423 -9.57 8.92 -6.63
C PHE A 423 -9.22 7.43 -6.54
N ASP A 424 -8.67 7.01 -5.40
CA ASP A 424 -8.35 5.59 -5.19
C ASP A 424 -9.63 4.74 -5.30
N THR A 425 -9.57 3.64 -6.05
CA THR A 425 -10.67 2.68 -6.20
C THR A 425 -11.13 2.12 -4.85
N LEU A 426 -10.25 2.11 -3.85
CA LEU A 426 -10.46 1.50 -2.55
C LEU A 426 -10.82 2.51 -1.45
N ASP A 427 -10.81 3.81 -1.74
CA ASP A 427 -11.26 4.85 -0.81
C ASP A 427 -12.74 5.19 -1.07
N TYR A 428 -13.59 4.78 -0.12
CA TYR A 428 -15.04 4.94 -0.20
C TYR A 428 -15.56 6.21 0.49
N ALA A 429 -14.69 7.11 0.95
CA ALA A 429 -15.10 8.28 1.72
C ALA A 429 -16.10 9.16 0.95
N SER A 430 -15.97 9.28 -0.38
CA SER A 430 -16.87 10.05 -1.24
C SER A 430 -18.23 9.37 -1.50
N GLY A 431 -18.38 8.08 -1.17
CA GLY A 431 -19.52 7.25 -1.56
C GLY A 431 -19.55 6.87 -3.05
N LYS A 432 -18.50 7.18 -3.83
CA LYS A 432 -18.40 6.88 -5.26
C LYS A 432 -17.03 6.29 -5.60
N ILE A 433 -17.03 5.21 -6.38
CA ILE A 433 -15.79 4.53 -6.81
C ILE A 433 -15.04 5.42 -7.80
N ASN A 434 -13.71 5.53 -7.65
CA ASN A 434 -12.82 6.31 -8.54
C ASN A 434 -13.10 7.83 -8.60
N HIS A 435 -14.01 8.34 -7.77
CA HIS A 435 -14.40 9.75 -7.74
C HIS A 435 -14.31 10.27 -6.33
N GLY A 436 -13.72 11.44 -6.15
CA GLY A 436 -13.61 12.06 -4.83
C GLY A 436 -13.07 13.47 -4.93
N SER A 437 -12.41 13.90 -3.86
CA SER A 437 -11.76 15.19 -3.79
C SER A 437 -10.40 15.08 -3.09
N LYS A 438 -9.55 16.07 -3.34
CA LYS A 438 -8.22 16.18 -2.74
C LYS A 438 -8.12 17.48 -1.98
N ALA A 439 -7.21 17.52 -1.02
CA ALA A 439 -6.86 18.76 -0.35
C ALA A 439 -5.35 18.90 -0.16
N MET A 440 -4.93 20.15 -0.04
CA MET A 440 -3.55 20.52 0.18
C MET A 440 -3.49 21.64 1.22
N LEU A 441 -2.70 21.40 2.27
CA LEU A 441 -2.50 22.32 3.38
C LEU A 441 -1.04 22.76 3.40
N VAL A 442 -0.83 24.07 3.26
CA VAL A 442 0.50 24.67 3.11
C VAL A 442 0.88 25.42 4.39
N GLY A 443 1.90 24.94 5.10
CA GLY A 443 2.45 25.58 6.30
C GLY A 443 3.90 26.00 6.07
N VAL A 444 4.09 27.07 5.31
CA VAL A 444 5.42 27.57 4.94
C VAL A 444 5.77 28.91 5.59
N GLY A 445 7.06 29.19 5.74
CA GLY A 445 7.59 30.45 6.26
C GLY A 445 7.64 30.53 7.79
N GLU A 446 7.44 31.74 8.31
CA GLU A 446 7.51 31.99 9.75
C GLU A 446 6.19 31.67 10.47
N ALA A 447 6.32 31.26 11.74
CA ALA A 447 5.17 30.98 12.59
C ALA A 447 4.32 32.25 12.76
N LYS A 448 3.00 32.09 12.59
CA LYS A 448 2.00 33.16 12.65
C LYS A 448 1.22 33.17 13.97
N ARG A 449 1.30 32.07 14.75
CA ARG A 449 0.55 31.88 15.99
C ARG A 449 1.21 30.85 16.91
N ASN A 450 0.83 30.89 18.18
CA ASN A 450 1.05 29.80 19.13
C ASN A 450 -0.18 28.89 19.13
N LEU A 451 0.02 27.61 19.41
CA LEU A 451 -1.05 26.61 19.42
C LEU A 451 -1.47 26.25 20.85
N ASN A 452 -2.78 26.06 21.05
CA ASN A 452 -3.32 25.51 22.29
C ASN A 452 -3.01 24.02 22.41
N ARG A 453 -2.64 23.60 23.62
CA ARG A 453 -2.20 22.22 23.92
C ARG A 453 -3.05 21.52 24.97
N GLU A 454 -3.99 22.25 25.58
CA GLU A 454 -4.87 21.75 26.62
C GLU A 454 -6.29 22.23 26.33
N PHE A 455 -7.28 21.37 26.56
CA PHE A 455 -8.68 21.72 26.42
C PHE A 455 -9.32 21.83 27.81
N ASN A 456 -9.75 23.04 28.16
CA ASN A 456 -10.44 23.35 29.42
C ASN A 456 -11.82 23.98 29.19
N GLY A 457 -12.33 23.94 27.96
CA GLY A 457 -13.60 24.56 27.58
C GLY A 457 -14.81 23.72 27.96
N GLU A 458 -15.98 24.35 28.02
CA GLU A 458 -17.25 23.63 28.15
C GLU A 458 -17.64 22.95 26.84
N LEU A 459 -17.96 21.66 26.91
CA LEU A 459 -18.46 20.91 25.76
C LEU A 459 -19.92 21.25 25.49
N PRO A 460 -20.33 21.46 24.22
CA PRO A 460 -21.73 21.50 23.85
C PRO A 460 -22.44 20.20 24.21
N ASN A 461 -23.74 20.25 24.53
CA ASN A 461 -24.53 19.08 24.95
C ASN A 461 -24.56 17.91 23.94
N TYR A 462 -24.24 18.17 22.67
CA TYR A 462 -24.18 17.16 21.60
C TYR A 462 -22.76 16.58 21.39
N ILE A 463 -21.79 17.00 22.21
CA ILE A 463 -20.42 16.47 22.23
C ILE A 463 -20.21 15.74 23.56
N LYS A 464 -19.85 14.47 23.48
CA LYS A 464 -19.67 13.61 24.66
C LYS A 464 -18.31 13.81 25.32
N ARG A 465 -17.28 14.04 24.50
CA ARG A 465 -15.88 14.04 24.92
C ARG A 465 -15.03 14.88 23.98
N ALA A 466 -13.93 15.43 24.50
CA ALA A 466 -12.86 15.98 23.70
C ALA A 466 -11.50 15.45 24.19
N GLU A 467 -10.60 15.17 23.26
CA GLU A 467 -9.24 14.70 23.50
C GLU A 467 -8.27 15.50 22.64
N VAL A 468 -7.19 16.02 23.23
CA VAL A 468 -6.16 16.73 22.49
C VAL A 468 -5.28 15.72 21.77
N PHE A 469 -5.16 15.83 20.44
CA PHE A 469 -4.23 15.00 19.68
C PHE A 469 -2.81 15.58 19.75
N CYS A 470 -2.68 16.86 19.39
CA CYS A 470 -1.47 17.67 19.44
C CYS A 470 -1.85 19.15 19.56
N GLY A 471 -0.86 20.04 19.65
CA GLY A 471 -1.09 21.48 19.62
C GLY A 471 -1.97 21.89 18.44
N GLY A 472 -3.04 22.64 18.70
CA GLY A 472 -3.93 23.18 17.69
C GLY A 472 -4.88 22.18 17.03
N CYS A 473 -4.83 20.89 17.40
CA CYS A 473 -5.71 19.83 16.91
C CYS A 473 -6.45 19.12 18.05
N LEU A 474 -7.77 19.27 18.08
CA LEU A 474 -8.67 18.62 19.05
C LEU A 474 -9.49 17.53 18.35
N VAL A 475 -9.72 16.39 19.01
CA VAL A 475 -10.70 15.38 18.56
C VAL A 475 -11.90 15.42 19.47
N VAL A 476 -13.10 15.53 18.90
CA VAL A 476 -14.37 15.58 19.64
C VAL A 476 -15.26 14.41 19.26
N GLU A 477 -15.92 13.84 20.27
CA GLU A 477 -16.81 12.70 20.11
C GLU A 477 -18.26 13.17 19.97
N GLY A 478 -18.85 12.95 18.78
CA GLY A 478 -20.24 13.29 18.49
C GLY A 478 -21.18 12.10 18.56
N SER A 479 -22.44 12.33 18.19
CA SER A 479 -23.35 11.26 17.81
C SER A 479 -22.91 10.64 16.48
N ASP A 480 -23.43 9.44 16.18
CA ASP A 480 -23.22 8.77 14.90
C ASP A 480 -23.62 9.68 13.73
N TYR A 481 -22.94 9.55 12.58
CA TYR A 481 -23.21 10.40 11.42
C TYR A 481 -24.67 10.34 10.95
N GLY A 482 -25.30 9.15 11.02
CA GLY A 482 -26.67 8.93 10.57
C GLY A 482 -27.72 9.70 11.37
N SER A 483 -27.47 9.95 12.66
CA SER A 483 -28.41 10.69 13.53
C SER A 483 -28.23 12.21 13.47
N ASP A 484 -27.01 12.71 13.21
CA ASP A 484 -26.74 14.15 13.09
C ASP A 484 -25.60 14.41 12.09
N ASN A 485 -25.94 14.57 10.82
CA ASN A 485 -24.99 14.88 9.74
C ASN A 485 -24.58 16.37 9.68
N GLU A 486 -25.25 17.25 10.42
CA GLU A 486 -24.94 18.69 10.47
C GLU A 486 -24.00 19.04 11.63
N SER A 487 -23.61 18.06 12.45
CA SER A 487 -22.71 18.27 13.60
C SER A 487 -21.39 18.93 13.23
N GLY A 488 -20.77 18.55 12.10
CA GLY A 488 -19.50 19.15 11.67
C GLY A 488 -19.61 20.66 11.46
N LYS A 489 -20.65 21.10 10.73
CA LYS A 489 -20.97 22.52 10.54
C LYS A 489 -21.29 23.22 11.85
N ARG A 490 -22.14 22.61 12.69
CA ARG A 490 -22.54 23.18 13.98
C ARG A 490 -21.35 23.38 14.92
N ILE A 491 -20.38 22.47 14.94
CA ILE A 491 -19.14 22.61 15.71
C ILE A 491 -18.34 23.81 15.19
N ALA A 492 -18.18 23.93 13.88
CA ALA A 492 -17.41 25.01 13.25
C ALA A 492 -17.98 26.40 13.59
N GLU A 493 -19.31 26.51 13.61
CA GLU A 493 -20.04 27.77 13.86
C GLU A 493 -20.32 28.04 15.36
N SER A 494 -19.97 27.10 16.26
CA SER A 494 -20.39 27.15 17.67
C SER A 494 -19.73 28.25 18.52
N GLY A 495 -18.56 28.74 18.10
CA GLY A 495 -17.71 29.62 18.91
C GLY A 495 -17.00 28.95 20.09
N LYS A 496 -17.31 27.68 20.40
CA LYS A 496 -16.77 26.95 21.56
C LYS A 496 -15.35 26.41 21.34
N PHE A 497 -14.93 26.35 20.08
CA PHE A 497 -13.63 25.79 19.66
C PHE A 497 -12.78 26.81 18.89
N ASP A 498 -13.09 28.11 19.02
CA ASP A 498 -12.44 29.20 18.28
C ASP A 498 -10.92 29.31 18.50
N ASP A 499 -10.44 28.83 19.65
CA ASP A 499 -9.02 28.86 19.97
C ASP A 499 -8.24 27.66 19.37
N TRP A 500 -8.91 26.79 18.60
CA TRP A 500 -8.31 25.63 17.93
C TRP A 500 -8.20 25.86 16.42
N GLN A 501 -7.18 25.27 15.80
CA GLN A 501 -6.98 25.38 14.35
C GLN A 501 -7.76 24.30 13.61
N ILE A 502 -7.65 23.06 14.10
CA ILE A 502 -8.37 21.89 13.59
C ILE A 502 -9.20 21.27 14.72
N VAL A 503 -10.43 20.89 14.40
CA VAL A 503 -11.26 20.03 15.23
C VAL A 503 -11.66 18.81 14.40
N VAL A 504 -11.29 17.61 14.82
CA VAL A 504 -11.72 16.37 14.19
C VAL A 504 -12.97 15.88 14.91
N LEU A 505 -14.10 15.83 14.22
CA LEU A 505 -15.31 15.18 14.70
C LEU A 505 -15.23 13.68 14.42
N HIS A 506 -15.36 12.85 15.44
CA HIS A 506 -15.23 11.40 15.35
C HIS A 506 -16.29 10.67 16.19
N ASP A 507 -16.51 9.37 15.93
CA ASP A 507 -17.44 8.53 16.70
C ASP A 507 -16.86 8.08 18.05
N ASP A 508 -15.54 8.20 18.21
CA ASP A 508 -14.77 7.85 19.41
C ASP A 508 -13.55 8.78 19.51
N ALA A 509 -13.50 9.65 20.52
CA ALA A 509 -12.37 10.57 20.67
C ALA A 509 -11.08 9.87 21.14
N SER A 510 -11.15 8.63 21.62
CA SER A 510 -9.99 7.88 22.12
C SER A 510 -8.96 7.56 21.03
N PHE A 511 -9.34 7.62 19.75
CA PHE A 511 -8.39 7.50 18.63
C PHE A 511 -7.29 8.59 18.67
N ALA A 512 -7.52 9.73 19.32
CA ALA A 512 -6.52 10.78 19.52
C ALA A 512 -5.30 10.36 20.37
N ARG A 513 -5.43 9.29 21.18
CA ARG A 513 -4.43 8.93 22.18
C ARG A 513 -3.12 8.38 21.60
N THR A 514 -3.18 7.81 20.40
CA THR A 514 -2.01 7.25 19.71
C THR A 514 -2.00 7.73 18.27
N THR A 515 -0.81 8.07 17.76
CA THR A 515 -0.65 8.60 16.39
C THR A 515 -1.19 7.65 15.34
N GLU A 516 -0.97 6.34 15.48
CA GLU A 516 -1.38 5.36 14.47
C GLU A 516 -2.91 5.31 14.33
N LYS A 517 -3.60 5.24 15.47
CA LYS A 517 -5.07 5.26 15.55
C LYS A 517 -5.64 6.56 15.01
N PHE A 518 -5.08 7.71 15.40
CA PHE A 518 -5.52 9.01 14.90
C PHE A 518 -5.37 9.10 13.39
N LEU A 519 -4.22 8.68 12.86
CA LEU A 519 -3.95 8.74 11.43
C LEU A 519 -4.95 7.89 10.65
N TRP A 520 -5.10 6.63 11.02
CA TRP A 520 -6.02 5.71 10.37
C TRP A 520 -7.46 6.20 10.45
N ALA A 521 -7.97 6.49 11.66
CA ALA A 521 -9.37 6.84 11.86
C ALA A 521 -9.74 8.21 11.28
N THR A 522 -8.80 9.15 11.22
CA THR A 522 -9.07 10.47 10.64
C THR A 522 -8.96 10.40 9.12
N TRP A 523 -7.79 10.07 8.59
CA TRP A 523 -7.48 10.32 7.18
C TRP A 523 -8.10 9.32 6.20
N THR A 524 -8.63 8.18 6.66
CA THR A 524 -9.34 7.26 5.76
C THR A 524 -10.83 7.58 5.63
N ARG A 525 -11.43 8.33 6.57
CA ARG A 525 -12.90 8.40 6.72
C ARG A 525 -13.58 9.63 6.13
N PHE A 526 -12.83 10.61 5.64
CA PHE A 526 -13.42 11.84 5.11
C PHE A 526 -13.06 12.08 3.64
N ASN A 527 -13.98 12.73 2.93
CA ASN A 527 -13.80 13.29 1.60
C ASN A 527 -13.67 14.83 1.73
N PRO A 528 -12.53 15.44 1.35
CA PRO A 528 -12.26 16.85 1.62
C PRO A 528 -13.35 17.84 1.22
N SER A 529 -14.00 17.66 0.07
CA SER A 529 -15.01 18.60 -0.45
C SER A 529 -16.37 18.54 0.25
N THR A 530 -16.68 17.45 0.95
CA THR A 530 -18.01 17.25 1.58
C THR A 530 -17.97 17.20 3.09
N ASP A 531 -16.81 16.85 3.67
CA ASP A 531 -16.69 16.51 5.08
C ASP A 531 -15.80 17.50 5.86
N ILE A 532 -15.36 18.58 5.19
CA ILE A 532 -14.62 19.67 5.82
C ILE A 532 -15.51 20.90 5.94
N TYR A 533 -15.57 21.44 7.15
CA TYR A 533 -16.30 22.65 7.49
C TYR A 533 -15.36 23.69 8.08
N ALA A 534 -15.76 24.95 8.08
CA ALA A 534 -15.01 26.03 8.68
C ALA A 534 -15.98 26.99 9.37
N LYS A 535 -15.48 27.74 10.36
CA LYS A 535 -16.28 28.77 11.04
C LYS A 535 -16.89 29.77 10.07
N GLU A 536 -16.13 30.13 9.05
CA GLU A 536 -16.60 30.97 7.95
C GLU A 536 -15.91 30.54 6.66
N ILE A 537 -16.67 30.53 5.55
CA ILE A 537 -16.18 30.25 4.19
C ILE A 537 -16.59 31.43 3.31
N LYS A 538 -15.62 32.08 2.65
CA LYS A 538 -15.87 33.18 1.70
C LYS A 538 -15.23 32.89 0.35
N ILE A 539 -15.76 33.51 -0.70
CA ILE A 539 -15.13 33.51 -2.02
C ILE A 539 -14.54 34.89 -2.25
N VAL A 540 -13.22 34.98 -2.37
CA VAL A 540 -12.47 36.21 -2.63
C VAL A 540 -11.63 35.98 -3.88
N ASN A 541 -11.87 36.75 -4.95
CA ASN A 541 -11.16 36.60 -6.22
C ASN A 541 -11.22 35.16 -6.79
N ASN A 542 -12.37 34.49 -6.66
CA ASN A 542 -12.56 33.07 -7.00
C ASN A 542 -11.72 32.08 -6.19
N HIS A 543 -11.04 32.54 -5.13
CA HIS A 543 -10.39 31.69 -4.15
C HIS A 543 -11.32 31.48 -2.95
N ILE A 544 -11.42 30.25 -2.46
CA ILE A 544 -12.18 29.94 -1.25
C ILE A 544 -11.28 30.22 -0.06
N THR A 545 -11.69 31.15 0.80
CA THR A 545 -11.00 31.49 2.04
C THR A 545 -11.74 30.87 3.22
N TYR A 546 -10.98 30.43 4.23
CA TYR A 546 -11.53 29.77 5.41
C TYR A 546 -11.14 30.53 6.68
N THR A 547 -11.99 30.43 7.69
CA THR A 547 -11.67 30.87 9.06
C THR A 547 -11.69 29.66 9.99
N ALA A 548 -10.65 29.52 10.81
CA ALA A 548 -10.56 28.48 11.83
C ALA A 548 -11.65 28.64 12.92
N PRO A 549 -12.06 27.55 13.60
CA PRO A 549 -11.58 26.18 13.44
C PRO A 549 -12.03 25.57 12.11
N ILE A 550 -11.14 24.78 11.50
CA ILE A 550 -11.51 23.86 10.43
C ILE A 550 -11.94 22.55 11.06
N VAL A 551 -13.16 22.11 10.75
CA VAL A 551 -13.70 20.86 11.27
C VAL A 551 -13.59 19.79 10.21
N ILE A 552 -12.96 18.67 10.54
CA ILE A 552 -12.91 17.47 9.70
C ILE A 552 -13.90 16.46 10.30
N ASP A 553 -14.98 16.14 9.59
CA ASP A 553 -15.91 15.08 10.00
C ASP A 553 -15.34 13.72 9.56
N ALA A 554 -14.69 13.04 10.49
CA ALA A 554 -14.10 11.72 10.32
C ALA A 554 -14.97 10.59 10.88
N ARG A 555 -16.26 10.84 11.18
CA ARG A 555 -17.18 9.78 11.58
C ARG A 555 -17.41 8.79 10.45
N MET A 556 -17.79 7.56 10.81
CA MET A 556 -18.22 6.54 9.86
C MET A 556 -19.54 6.96 9.20
N LYS A 557 -19.53 7.04 7.86
CA LYS A 557 -20.73 7.36 7.08
C LYS A 557 -21.53 6.10 6.76
N PRO A 558 -22.87 6.17 6.61
CA PRO A 558 -23.72 5.01 6.36
C PRO A 558 -23.37 4.20 5.10
N TRP A 559 -22.73 4.82 4.11
CA TRP A 559 -22.29 4.16 2.88
C TRP A 559 -20.88 3.56 2.98
N TYR A 560 -20.13 3.92 4.01
CA TYR A 560 -18.76 3.44 4.16
C TYR A 560 -18.79 1.93 4.46
N PRO A 561 -17.93 1.12 3.82
CA PRO A 561 -17.93 -0.30 4.09
C PRO A 561 -17.60 -0.61 5.55
N ALA A 562 -18.07 -1.76 6.02
CA ALA A 562 -17.75 -2.20 7.38
C ALA A 562 -16.23 -2.35 7.57
N GLU A 563 -15.75 -2.09 8.78
CA GLU A 563 -14.41 -2.45 9.20
C GLU A 563 -14.22 -3.97 9.11
N VAL A 564 -12.99 -4.40 8.82
CA VAL A 564 -12.65 -5.82 8.90
C VAL A 564 -12.57 -6.25 10.35
N GLU A 565 -13.27 -7.32 10.70
CA GLU A 565 -13.35 -7.83 12.06
C GLU A 565 -13.13 -9.33 12.09
N VAL A 566 -12.44 -9.78 13.13
CA VAL A 566 -12.23 -11.20 13.41
C VAL A 566 -13.54 -11.80 13.88
N ARG A 567 -13.89 -12.98 13.35
CA ARG A 567 -15.09 -13.70 13.78
C ARG A 567 -14.86 -14.29 15.18
N GLU A 568 -15.80 -14.05 16.10
CA GLU A 568 -15.62 -14.36 17.53
C GLU A 568 -15.33 -15.85 17.83
N ASP A 569 -15.95 -16.77 17.09
CA ASP A 569 -15.70 -18.21 17.20
C ASP A 569 -14.28 -18.58 16.75
N VAL A 570 -13.74 -17.93 15.72
CA VAL A 570 -12.36 -18.13 15.24
C VAL A 570 -11.37 -17.57 16.25
N ALA A 571 -11.64 -16.40 16.84
CA ALA A 571 -10.82 -15.85 17.90
C ALA A 571 -10.73 -16.82 19.10
N LYS A 572 -11.87 -17.36 19.55
CA LYS A 572 -11.93 -18.36 20.64
C LYS A 572 -11.25 -19.68 20.27
N LEU A 573 -11.35 -20.11 19.01
CA LEU A 573 -10.63 -21.29 18.52
C LEU A 573 -9.12 -21.09 18.64
N VAL A 574 -8.60 -19.97 18.15
CA VAL A 574 -7.17 -19.62 18.20
C VAL A 574 -6.71 -19.46 19.65
N ASP A 575 -7.51 -18.86 20.54
CA ASP A 575 -7.21 -18.78 21.98
C ASP A 575 -7.01 -20.17 22.59
N LYS A 576 -7.97 -21.07 22.35
CA LYS A 576 -7.95 -22.44 22.89
C LYS A 576 -6.75 -23.23 22.39
N ARG A 577 -6.37 -23.03 21.13
CA ARG A 577 -5.33 -23.78 20.43
C ARG A 577 -3.97 -23.09 20.40
N TRP A 578 -3.80 -21.91 21.01
CA TRP A 578 -2.56 -21.11 20.92
C TRP A 578 -1.29 -21.92 21.24
N ARG A 579 -1.37 -22.76 22.28
CA ARG A 579 -0.25 -23.63 22.71
C ARG A 579 0.07 -24.76 21.71
N GLU A 580 -0.90 -25.17 20.89
CA GLU A 580 -0.68 -26.15 19.83
C GLU A 580 0.11 -25.55 18.66
N TYR A 581 -0.04 -24.25 18.39
CA TYR A 581 0.72 -23.57 17.35
C TYR A 581 2.14 -23.20 17.82
N PHE A 582 2.28 -22.83 19.11
CA PHE A 582 3.54 -22.32 19.68
C PHE A 582 4.04 -23.15 20.88
N PRO A 583 4.34 -24.46 20.72
CA PRO A 583 4.68 -25.33 21.84
C PRO A 583 6.05 -25.06 22.51
N LYS A 584 6.94 -24.29 21.85
CA LYS A 584 8.33 -24.05 22.28
C LYS A 584 8.59 -22.63 22.82
N GLU A 585 7.56 -21.78 22.93
CA GLU A 585 7.68 -20.38 23.36
C GLU A 585 7.15 -20.13 24.79
N ILE A 586 7.05 -21.19 25.61
CA ILE A 586 6.80 -21.14 27.06
C ILE A 586 8.06 -21.54 27.82
#